data_AF-A0A371DQC7-F1
#
_entry.id   AF-A0A371DQC7-F1
#
_cell.length_a   1.000
_cell.length_b   1.000
_cell.length_c   1.000
_cell.angle_alpha   90.00
_cell.angle_beta   90.00
_cell.angle_gamma   90.00
#
_symmetry.space_group_name_H-M   'P 1'
#
loop_
_entity.id
_entity.type
_entity.pdbx_description
1 polymer ?
#
loop_
_entity_poly.entity_id
_entity_poly.type
_entity_poly.pdbx_seq_one_letter_code
_entity_poly.pdbx_strand_id
1 'polypeptide(L)'
;MSRRNHTGAGSSQTPDLEYEPLLGSEDASFDGDAVKKYASVDVRTVALVDNDDPETELEDVPTQKRRLGLTSTASLIFNIIGTGIFATPSVILRSSGSVGLSLVMWLLGAAVALCGTAVYMELGTGLPRNGGEKNYLEFIYRRPKLLVTCIYAMYAVLTGWQAASCSVFGEYMLHALDPSRPPSPATARIAGVVCITFALLLHGVALKAGLRLQNALGIFKLVVLTGIALTGLASLLRVPGFKLANPPRNFEWDSMWEGSLEGGANAFVTGLFNVIWCFIGYSNANYALAEVRDPVRTIKRAAPMAMLSVTLVYFLVNIAYYAVVDKEEIVGSGRIAAALYFGKLWGVGAERIVSVIIALSTVGNILAVLFTHGRVVQELGREGVLPFSSFFASNKPFGAPFGGLFEQWLVTSGLVLLIPPGDAYLFMLSLSSYPLALINMFVSGGLLFIHTPDILLPKRLHSLRASYDWVPPFKAWTPVVLFFFLSNVFLVAVPLKPPANGYKVYDHLPYWLHVLVAWLISFGGVAYWYVWCVWLPRRGGYVLVRDWVRDDDGSTRRVVRKVVVSSPDAAL
;
A
#
# COMPACT_ATOMS: atom_id res chain seq x y z
N MET A 1 4.45 17.58 -72.40
CA MET A 1 3.22 18.29 -72.84
C MET A 1 2.27 18.25 -71.65
N SER A 2 1.75 19.31 -71.04
CA SER A 2 1.55 20.71 -71.44
C SER A 2 1.58 21.58 -70.17
N ARG A 3 2.11 22.80 -70.31
CA ARG A 3 2.11 23.89 -69.31
C ARG A 3 0.72 24.52 -69.24
N ARG A 4 0.36 25.05 -68.06
CA ARG A 4 -0.27 26.38 -67.95
C ARG A 4 0.03 27.02 -66.59
N ASN A 5 0.59 28.22 -66.65
CA ASN A 5 0.90 29.11 -65.55
C ASN A 5 -0.38 29.81 -65.04
N HIS A 6 -0.43 30.12 -63.74
CA HIS A 6 -0.96 31.39 -63.27
C HIS A 6 -0.15 31.88 -62.06
N THR A 7 0.31 33.11 -62.17
CA THR A 7 0.99 33.94 -61.16
C THR A 7 -0.02 34.55 -60.19
N GLY A 8 0.33 34.68 -58.91
CA GLY A 8 -0.47 35.39 -57.92
C GLY A 8 0.27 35.57 -56.59
N ALA A 9 0.78 36.79 -56.41
CA ALA A 9 1.23 37.52 -55.22
C ALA A 9 1.11 36.87 -53.82
N GLY A 10 2.18 37.03 -53.03
CA GLY A 10 2.26 36.59 -51.65
C GLY A 10 1.37 37.34 -50.67
N SER A 11 1.06 36.65 -49.58
CA SER A 11 0.90 37.25 -48.25
C SER A 11 1.26 36.17 -47.22
N SER A 12 2.20 36.50 -46.34
CA SER A 12 2.55 35.73 -45.15
C SER A 12 1.43 35.85 -44.14
N GLN A 13 0.84 34.73 -43.71
CA GLN A 13 0.05 34.67 -42.49
C GLN A 13 0.73 33.71 -41.51
N THR A 14 1.54 34.30 -40.65
CA THR A 14 1.78 33.81 -39.29
C THR A 14 0.45 33.86 -38.52
N PRO A 15 0.04 32.82 -37.79
CA PRO A 15 -1.00 32.99 -36.79
C PRO A 15 -0.37 33.71 -35.59
N ASP A 16 -0.79 34.96 -35.38
CA ASP A 16 -0.50 35.73 -34.19
C ASP A 16 -1.05 34.99 -32.97
N LEU A 17 -0.15 34.45 -32.15
CA LEU A 17 -0.45 34.07 -30.77
C LEU A 17 -0.51 35.37 -29.97
N GLU A 18 -1.71 35.93 -29.82
CA GLU A 18 -1.98 36.97 -28.83
C GLU A 18 -1.64 36.43 -27.44
N TYR A 19 -0.50 36.86 -26.91
CA TYR A 19 -0.17 36.79 -25.51
C TYR A 19 -1.01 37.85 -24.78
N GLU A 20 -2.07 37.43 -24.10
CA GLU A 20 -2.63 38.27 -23.05
C GLU A 20 -1.68 38.28 -21.83
N PRO A 21 -1.41 39.46 -21.23
CA PRO A 21 -0.46 39.57 -20.14
C PRO A 21 -1.02 39.00 -18.84
N LEU A 22 -0.29 38.02 -18.31
CA LEU A 22 -0.31 37.58 -16.91
C LEU A 22 -0.04 38.77 -15.98
N LEU A 23 -1.09 39.35 -15.39
CA LEU A 23 -1.16 39.97 -14.05
C LEU A 23 -2.41 40.85 -13.98
N GLY A 24 -3.56 40.23 -13.69
CA GLY A 24 -4.64 40.90 -12.98
C GLY A 24 -4.56 40.47 -11.53
N SER A 25 -4.12 41.35 -10.64
CA SER A 25 -4.30 41.21 -9.20
C SER A 25 -5.80 41.32 -8.90
N GLU A 26 -6.55 40.24 -9.09
CA GLU A 26 -7.81 40.07 -8.38
C GLU A 26 -7.44 39.66 -6.95
N ASP A 27 -7.30 40.67 -6.10
CA ASP A 27 -7.67 40.51 -4.70
C ASP A 27 -8.94 39.66 -4.65
N ALA A 28 -8.97 38.67 -3.76
CA ALA A 28 -10.12 37.82 -3.54
C ALA A 28 -11.30 38.66 -2.98
N SER A 29 -11.89 39.50 -3.83
CA SER A 29 -13.08 40.26 -3.54
C SER A 29 -14.24 39.29 -3.59
N PHE A 30 -14.98 39.26 -2.48
CA PHE A 30 -16.26 38.62 -2.28
C PHE A 30 -17.05 38.43 -3.58
N ASP A 31 -17.07 37.19 -4.08
CA ASP A 31 -18.02 36.80 -5.11
C ASP A 31 -19.42 36.72 -4.47
N GLY A 32 -20.22 37.76 -4.71
CA GLY A 32 -21.60 37.87 -4.21
C GLY A 32 -22.54 36.82 -4.81
N ASP A 33 -22.16 36.15 -5.89
CA ASP A 33 -22.99 35.14 -6.56
C ASP A 33 -22.88 33.75 -5.93
N ALA A 34 -21.72 33.40 -5.35
CA ALA A 34 -21.57 32.17 -4.57
C ALA A 34 -22.48 32.16 -3.32
N VAL A 35 -22.63 33.31 -2.64
CA VAL A 35 -23.49 33.45 -1.44
C VAL A 35 -24.96 33.19 -1.78
N LYS A 36 -25.44 33.66 -2.94
CA LYS A 36 -26.82 33.45 -3.39
C LYS A 36 -27.10 32.00 -3.79
N LYS A 37 -26.12 31.29 -4.36
CA LYS A 37 -26.26 29.90 -4.82
C LYS A 37 -26.44 28.89 -3.67
N TYR A 38 -25.91 29.18 -2.48
CA TYR A 38 -25.94 28.28 -1.33
C TYR A 38 -26.80 28.77 -0.14
N ALA A 39 -27.43 29.94 -0.25
CA ALA A 39 -28.31 30.51 0.78
C ALA A 39 -29.55 29.64 1.07
N SER A 40 -29.95 28.75 0.15
CA SER A 40 -31.09 27.83 0.30
C SER A 40 -30.72 26.43 0.82
N VAL A 41 -29.44 26.16 1.07
CA VAL A 41 -28.98 24.84 1.55
C VAL A 41 -29.24 24.72 3.05
N ASP A 42 -30.17 23.83 3.43
CA ASP A 42 -30.39 23.53 4.84
C ASP A 42 -29.17 22.76 5.42
N VAL A 43 -28.42 23.45 6.28
CA VAL A 43 -27.24 22.95 7.00
C VAL A 43 -27.58 21.71 7.86
N ARG A 44 -28.86 21.52 8.23
CA ARG A 44 -29.32 20.32 8.95
C ARG A 44 -29.32 19.08 8.06
N THR A 45 -29.41 19.26 6.73
CA THR A 45 -29.67 18.21 5.73
C THR A 45 -28.45 17.97 4.81
N VAL A 46 -27.67 18.99 4.48
CA VAL A 46 -26.45 18.88 3.64
C VAL A 46 -25.33 19.74 4.22
N ALA A 47 -24.30 19.11 4.81
CA ALA A 47 -23.17 19.82 5.43
C ALA A 47 -21.94 19.94 4.52
N LEU A 48 -21.92 19.19 3.40
CA LEU A 48 -20.84 19.16 2.40
C LEU A 48 -21.44 19.31 0.99
N VAL A 49 -20.96 20.30 0.25
CA VAL A 49 -21.31 20.53 -1.16
C VAL A 49 -20.04 20.43 -2.00
N ASP A 50 -20.01 19.50 -2.96
CA ASP A 50 -18.95 19.46 -3.97
C ASP A 50 -19.40 20.37 -5.13
N ASN A 51 -18.58 21.35 -5.50
CA ASN A 51 -18.82 22.19 -6.66
C ASN A 51 -18.13 21.51 -7.85
N ASP A 52 -18.72 20.40 -8.29
CA ASP A 52 -18.19 19.65 -9.43
C ASP A 52 -18.66 20.36 -10.72
N ASP A 53 -17.73 21.02 -11.41
CA ASP A 53 -17.93 21.38 -12.82
C ASP A 53 -17.83 20.06 -13.62
N PRO A 54 -18.86 19.64 -14.39
CA PRO A 54 -18.85 18.34 -15.08
C PRO A 54 -17.65 18.12 -16.02
N GLU A 55 -16.95 19.18 -16.44
CA GLU A 55 -15.69 19.06 -17.20
C GLU A 55 -14.46 18.69 -16.33
N THR A 56 -14.54 18.82 -15.00
CA THR A 56 -13.47 18.46 -14.03
C THR A 56 -13.69 17.12 -13.31
N GLU A 57 -14.78 16.40 -13.59
CA GLU A 57 -15.07 15.10 -12.95
C GLU A 57 -14.16 13.95 -13.41
N LEU A 58 -13.43 14.15 -14.50
CA LEU A 58 -12.32 13.30 -14.86
C LEU A 58 -11.07 13.99 -14.33
N GLU A 59 -10.29 13.29 -13.52
CA GLU A 59 -8.85 13.53 -13.51
C GLU A 59 -8.40 13.25 -14.95
N ASP A 60 -8.59 14.24 -15.82
CA ASP A 60 -8.29 14.16 -17.24
C ASP A 60 -6.79 14.36 -17.30
N VAL A 61 -6.06 13.34 -16.82
CA VAL A 61 -4.62 13.25 -16.98
C VAL A 61 -4.43 13.31 -18.49
N PRO A 62 -3.87 14.42 -19.02
CA PRO A 62 -3.78 14.60 -20.46
C PRO A 62 -3.15 13.35 -21.04
N THR A 63 -3.66 12.82 -22.16
CA THR A 63 -3.14 11.59 -22.78
C THR A 63 -1.61 11.62 -22.95
N GLN A 64 -1.01 12.81 -23.05
CA GLN A 64 0.43 13.09 -23.02
C GLN A 64 1.20 12.69 -21.74
N LYS A 65 0.53 12.47 -20.61
CA LYS A 65 1.11 12.01 -19.32
C LYS A 65 1.02 10.48 -19.13
N ARG A 66 0.33 9.72 -20.00
CA ARG A 66 0.26 8.25 -19.96
C ARG A 66 1.53 7.58 -20.49
N ARG A 67 2.57 7.56 -19.66
CA ARG A 67 3.93 7.13 -20.04
C ARG A 67 4.28 5.70 -19.61
N LEU A 68 3.51 5.09 -18.70
CA LEU A 68 3.85 3.78 -18.15
C LEU A 68 3.38 2.66 -19.08
N GLY A 69 4.32 1.92 -19.67
CA GLY A 69 4.05 0.74 -20.49
C GLY A 69 3.93 -0.55 -19.67
N LEU A 70 3.89 -1.70 -20.35
CA LEU A 70 3.79 -3.03 -19.72
C LEU A 70 4.92 -3.32 -18.74
N THR A 71 6.16 -3.06 -19.12
CA THR A 71 7.34 -3.32 -18.29
C THR A 71 7.38 -2.43 -17.06
N SER A 72 7.08 -1.13 -17.21
CA SER A 72 6.99 -0.19 -16.09
C SER A 72 5.86 -0.57 -15.13
N THR A 73 4.70 -0.96 -15.66
CA THR A 73 3.56 -1.39 -14.84
C THR A 73 3.85 -2.70 -14.10
N ALA A 74 4.47 -3.68 -14.77
CA ALA A 74 4.90 -4.92 -14.12
C ALA A 74 5.98 -4.64 -13.07
N SER A 75 6.90 -3.71 -13.33
CA SER A 75 7.93 -3.29 -12.36
C SER A 75 7.34 -2.63 -11.11
N LEU A 76 6.27 -1.84 -11.25
CA LEU A 76 5.54 -1.29 -10.10
C LEU A 76 4.96 -2.40 -9.22
N ILE A 77 4.47 -3.48 -9.83
CA ILE A 77 3.95 -4.63 -9.09
C ILE A 77 5.11 -5.44 -8.49
N PHE A 78 6.21 -5.66 -9.22
CA PHE A 78 7.42 -6.30 -8.68
C PHE A 78 8.05 -5.55 -7.50
N ASN A 79 7.70 -4.27 -7.31
CA ASN A 79 8.08 -3.55 -6.10
C ASN A 79 7.46 -4.11 -4.80
N ILE A 80 6.48 -5.03 -4.91
CA ILE A 80 6.01 -5.91 -3.82
C ILE A 80 7.13 -6.70 -3.13
N ILE A 81 8.21 -6.98 -3.87
CA ILE A 81 9.37 -7.66 -3.30
C ILE A 81 10.06 -6.69 -2.35
N GLY A 82 9.77 -6.87 -1.07
CA GLY A 82 10.30 -6.08 0.02
C GLY A 82 11.06 -6.94 1.01
N THR A 83 11.10 -6.48 2.25
CA THR A 83 11.82 -7.14 3.36
C THR A 83 11.16 -8.45 3.81
N GLY A 84 9.91 -8.70 3.40
CA GLY A 84 9.11 -9.89 3.71
C GLY A 84 9.83 -11.20 3.52
N ILE A 85 10.19 -11.52 2.27
CA ILE A 85 10.76 -12.81 1.91
C ILE A 85 12.09 -13.14 2.62
N PHE A 86 12.79 -12.14 3.14
CA PHE A 86 14.03 -12.34 3.90
C PHE A 86 13.81 -12.52 5.41
N ALA A 87 12.73 -11.94 5.95
CA ALA A 87 12.51 -11.80 7.38
C ALA A 87 11.36 -12.66 7.94
N THR A 88 10.34 -12.95 7.14
CA THR A 88 9.16 -13.72 7.57
C THR A 88 9.27 -15.24 7.52
N PRO A 89 10.17 -15.90 6.74
CA PRO A 89 10.19 -17.37 6.66
C PRO A 89 10.28 -18.06 8.03
N SER A 90 11.12 -17.58 8.94
CA SER A 90 11.23 -18.14 10.30
C SER A 90 9.97 -17.95 11.13
N VAL A 91 9.33 -16.79 11.01
CA VAL A 91 8.09 -16.45 11.72
C VAL A 91 6.95 -17.31 11.21
N ILE A 92 6.85 -17.48 9.89
CA ILE A 92 5.84 -18.33 9.25
C ILE A 92 6.08 -19.78 9.65
N LEU A 93 7.32 -20.28 9.63
CA LEU A 93 7.66 -21.64 10.06
C LEU A 93 7.35 -21.87 11.54
N ARG A 94 7.66 -20.90 12.40
CA ARG A 94 7.30 -20.95 13.83
C ARG A 94 5.78 -20.98 14.02
N SER A 95 5.04 -20.22 13.22
CA SER A 95 3.58 -20.14 13.29
C SER A 95 2.88 -21.36 12.72
N SER A 96 3.44 -21.98 11.68
CA SER A 96 2.93 -23.22 11.10
C SER A 96 3.31 -24.44 11.95
N GLY A 97 4.42 -24.36 12.67
CA GLY A 97 4.99 -25.45 13.46
C GLY A 97 5.68 -26.52 12.60
N SER A 98 5.43 -26.58 11.29
CA SER A 98 6.01 -27.55 10.35
C SER A 98 6.39 -26.94 9.01
N VAL A 99 7.34 -27.57 8.31
CA VAL A 99 7.81 -27.16 6.97
C VAL A 99 6.69 -27.30 5.93
N GLY A 100 5.97 -28.42 5.97
CA GLY A 100 4.88 -28.70 5.04
C GLY A 100 3.74 -27.69 5.16
N LEU A 101 3.31 -27.40 6.39
CA LEU A 101 2.26 -26.39 6.59
C LEU A 101 2.75 -24.98 6.24
N SER A 102 4.02 -24.65 6.47
CA SER A 102 4.60 -23.37 6.03
C SER A 102 4.47 -23.18 4.52
N LEU A 103 4.83 -24.20 3.73
CA LEU A 103 4.70 -24.17 2.27
C LEU A 103 3.24 -24.04 1.81
N VAL A 104 2.31 -24.75 2.48
CA VAL A 104 0.87 -24.59 2.23
C VAL A 104 0.42 -23.16 2.52
N MET A 105 0.87 -22.54 3.62
CA MET A 105 0.53 -21.16 3.96
C MET A 105 1.05 -20.16 2.91
N TRP A 106 2.25 -20.37 2.35
CA TRP A 106 2.75 -19.58 1.23
C TRP A 106 1.86 -19.66 -0.01
N LEU A 107 1.41 -20.86 -0.38
CA LEU A 107 0.49 -21.05 -1.50
C LEU A 107 -0.90 -20.44 -1.23
N LEU A 108 -1.42 -20.56 -0.02
CA LEU A 108 -2.68 -19.94 0.38
C LEU A 108 -2.60 -18.41 0.33
N GLY A 109 -1.52 -17.81 0.86
CA GLY A 109 -1.32 -16.37 0.77
C GLY A 109 -1.15 -15.88 -0.67
N ALA A 110 -0.47 -16.66 -1.52
CA ALA A 110 -0.39 -16.37 -2.96
C ALA A 110 -1.75 -16.45 -3.65
N ALA A 111 -2.58 -17.45 -3.31
CA ALA A 111 -3.94 -17.57 -3.83
C ALA A 111 -4.81 -16.37 -3.41
N VAL A 112 -4.74 -15.95 -2.14
CA VAL A 112 -5.43 -14.74 -1.65
C VAL A 112 -4.96 -13.50 -2.41
N ALA A 113 -3.65 -13.35 -2.63
CA ALA A 113 -3.10 -12.21 -3.36
C ALA A 113 -3.49 -12.21 -4.85
N LEU A 114 -3.53 -13.37 -5.52
CA LEU A 114 -4.02 -13.49 -6.90
C LEU A 114 -5.52 -13.14 -7.01
N CYS A 115 -6.33 -13.56 -6.03
CA CYS A 115 -7.74 -13.19 -5.99
C CYS A 115 -7.91 -11.68 -5.73
N GLY A 116 -7.13 -11.11 -4.81
CA GLY A 116 -7.07 -9.66 -4.59
C GLY A 116 -6.65 -8.90 -5.84
N THR A 117 -5.67 -9.42 -6.59
CA THR A 117 -5.25 -8.86 -7.89
C THR A 117 -6.40 -8.81 -8.88
N ALA A 118 -7.21 -9.89 -8.97
CA ALA A 118 -8.38 -9.91 -9.84
C ALA A 118 -9.44 -8.87 -9.42
N VAL A 119 -9.72 -8.75 -8.12
CA VAL A 119 -10.65 -7.73 -7.57
C VAL A 119 -10.18 -6.32 -7.91
N TYR A 120 -8.90 -6.04 -7.71
CA TYR A 120 -8.30 -4.74 -8.00
C TYR A 120 -8.18 -4.47 -9.50
N MET A 121 -8.02 -5.49 -10.34
CA MET A 121 -8.08 -5.32 -11.79
C MET A 121 -9.48 -4.92 -12.25
N GLU A 122 -10.54 -5.51 -11.71
CA GLU A 122 -11.92 -5.11 -12.04
C GLU A 122 -12.17 -3.66 -11.65
N LEU A 123 -11.90 -3.31 -10.38
CA LEU A 123 -12.10 -1.97 -9.88
C LEU A 123 -11.19 -0.95 -10.56
N GLY A 124 -9.93 -1.28 -10.82
CA GLY A 124 -9.00 -0.40 -11.52
C GLY A 124 -9.38 -0.17 -12.97
N THR A 125 -9.82 -1.20 -13.70
CA THR A 125 -10.24 -1.01 -15.09
C THR A 125 -11.58 -0.28 -15.21
N GLY A 126 -12.50 -0.44 -14.24
CA GLY A 126 -13.76 0.30 -14.19
C GLY A 126 -13.61 1.73 -13.64
N LEU A 127 -12.64 1.97 -12.76
CA LEU A 127 -12.33 3.27 -12.15
C LEU A 127 -10.82 3.57 -12.34
N PRO A 128 -10.39 3.98 -13.55
CA PRO A 128 -8.98 4.23 -13.86
C PRO A 128 -8.48 5.56 -13.28
N ARG A 129 -8.65 5.76 -11.98
CA ARG A 129 -8.24 6.92 -11.19
C ARG A 129 -7.12 6.54 -10.23
N ASN A 130 -6.23 7.48 -9.94
CA ASN A 130 -5.18 7.28 -8.95
C ASN A 130 -5.78 7.33 -7.54
N GLY A 131 -5.42 6.37 -6.67
CA GLY A 131 -5.88 6.36 -5.27
C GLY A 131 -6.31 5.00 -4.71
N GLY A 132 -6.31 3.95 -5.55
CA GLY A 132 -6.51 2.57 -5.10
C GLY A 132 -7.74 2.38 -4.20
N GLU A 133 -7.53 1.83 -3.00
CA GLU A 133 -8.59 1.50 -2.04
C GLU A 133 -9.46 2.70 -1.68
N LYS A 134 -8.87 3.90 -1.57
CA LYS A 134 -9.60 5.12 -1.22
C LYS A 134 -10.72 5.39 -2.21
N ASN A 135 -10.40 5.34 -3.51
CA ASN A 135 -11.36 5.54 -4.60
C ASN A 135 -12.37 4.40 -4.70
N TYR A 136 -11.94 3.16 -4.47
CA TYR A 136 -12.83 2.00 -4.53
C TYR A 136 -13.86 2.03 -3.43
N LEU A 137 -13.42 2.33 -2.21
CA LEU A 137 -14.31 2.50 -1.08
C LEU A 137 -15.24 3.70 -1.25
N GLU A 138 -14.77 4.84 -1.76
CA GLU A 138 -15.61 6.02 -2.02
C GLU A 138 -16.67 5.75 -3.10
N PHE A 139 -16.32 4.99 -4.14
CA PHE A 139 -17.27 4.55 -5.16
C PHE A 139 -18.33 3.60 -4.59
N ILE A 140 -17.92 2.61 -3.80
CA ILE A 140 -18.80 1.59 -3.20
C ILE A 140 -19.69 2.20 -2.11
N TYR A 141 -19.11 2.97 -1.18
CA TYR A 141 -19.76 3.49 0.01
C TYR A 141 -20.01 5.00 -0.10
N ARG A 142 -20.98 5.37 -0.95
CA ARG A 142 -21.28 6.76 -1.33
C ARG A 142 -21.84 7.63 -0.20
N ARG A 143 -22.36 7.02 0.87
CA ARG A 143 -23.01 7.73 1.98
C ARG A 143 -22.58 7.21 3.35
N PRO A 144 -22.35 8.11 4.33
CA PRO A 144 -22.27 9.57 4.17
C PRO A 144 -20.99 10.02 3.43
N LYS A 145 -21.07 11.13 2.68
CA LYS A 145 -19.94 11.67 1.89
C LYS A 145 -18.70 11.90 2.78
N LEU A 146 -17.51 11.62 2.24
CA LEU A 146 -16.19 11.73 2.87
C LEU A 146 -15.93 10.86 4.11
N LEU A 147 -16.90 10.13 4.64
CA LEU A 147 -16.68 9.31 5.84
C LEU A 147 -15.57 8.27 5.61
N VAL A 148 -15.68 7.52 4.51
CA VAL A 148 -14.69 6.47 4.25
C VAL A 148 -13.32 7.05 3.89
N THR A 149 -13.30 8.19 3.21
CA THR A 149 -12.06 8.95 2.96
C THR A 149 -11.39 9.38 4.26
N CYS A 150 -12.15 9.83 5.27
CA CYS A 150 -11.62 10.18 6.59
C CYS A 150 -11.08 8.95 7.34
N ILE A 151 -11.77 7.81 7.28
CA ILE A 151 -11.31 6.54 7.88
C ILE A 151 -10.00 6.10 7.20
N TYR A 152 -9.96 6.11 5.87
CA TYR A 152 -8.76 5.76 5.11
C TYR A 152 -7.61 6.73 5.39
N ALA A 153 -7.87 8.03 5.49
CA ALA A 153 -6.88 9.03 5.82
C ALA A 153 -6.21 8.78 7.18
N MET A 154 -7.00 8.37 8.18
CA MET A 154 -6.46 7.98 9.48
C MET A 154 -5.55 6.76 9.40
N TYR A 155 -5.89 5.76 8.58
CA TYR A 155 -4.99 4.62 8.34
C TYR A 155 -3.72 5.02 7.59
N ALA A 156 -3.84 5.84 6.54
CA ALA A 156 -2.70 6.28 5.75
C ALA A 156 -1.65 6.98 6.62
N VAL A 157 -2.11 7.84 7.54
CA VAL A 157 -1.27 8.61 8.46
C VAL A 157 -0.76 7.73 9.61
N LEU A 158 -1.62 7.02 10.35
CA LEU A 158 -1.23 6.47 11.65
C LEU A 158 -0.58 5.06 11.65
N THR A 159 -0.52 4.37 10.50
CA THR A 159 -0.12 2.94 10.46
C THR A 159 1.40 2.72 10.54
N GLY A 160 2.23 3.71 10.15
CA GLY A 160 3.69 3.61 10.18
C GLY A 160 4.24 2.47 9.31
N TRP A 161 3.93 2.51 8.01
CA TRP A 161 4.12 1.44 7.02
C TRP A 161 5.55 0.87 6.89
N GLN A 162 6.58 1.56 7.43
CA GLN A 162 7.99 1.16 7.32
C GLN A 162 8.62 0.64 8.59
N ALA A 163 7.88 0.56 9.69
CA ALA A 163 8.44 0.21 11.00
C ALA A 163 9.05 -1.21 11.02
N ALA A 164 8.38 -2.18 10.39
CA ALA A 164 8.90 -3.55 10.25
C ALA A 164 10.18 -3.60 9.39
N SER A 165 10.21 -2.91 8.25
CA SER A 165 11.37 -2.86 7.35
C SER A 165 12.58 -2.18 7.99
N CYS A 166 12.37 -1.15 8.81
CA CYS A 166 13.43 -0.50 9.60
C CYS A 166 14.08 -1.47 10.60
N SER A 167 13.28 -2.33 11.23
CA SER A 167 13.78 -3.36 12.16
C SER A 167 14.62 -4.41 11.44
N VAL A 168 14.15 -4.87 10.26
CA VAL A 168 14.89 -5.81 9.41
C VAL A 168 16.23 -5.21 8.95
N PHE A 169 16.23 -3.96 8.47
CA PHE A 169 17.47 -3.26 8.10
C PHE A 169 18.47 -3.26 9.25
N GLY A 170 18.03 -2.87 10.44
CA GLY A 170 18.89 -2.78 11.62
C GLY A 170 19.54 -4.10 11.99
N GLU A 171 18.78 -5.19 11.95
CA GLU A 171 19.30 -6.52 12.30
C GLU A 171 20.29 -7.03 11.26
N TYR A 172 19.98 -6.92 9.97
CA TYR A 172 20.92 -7.32 8.92
C TYR A 172 22.16 -6.44 8.88
N MET A 173 22.04 -5.14 9.16
CA MET A 173 23.20 -4.23 9.26
C MET A 173 24.12 -4.65 10.41
N LEU A 174 23.57 -4.89 11.60
CA LEU A 174 24.38 -5.33 12.75
C LEU A 174 24.99 -6.72 12.53
N HIS A 175 24.21 -7.65 11.96
CA HIS A 175 24.71 -8.96 11.61
C HIS A 175 25.82 -8.90 10.56
N ALA A 176 25.75 -7.96 9.60
CA ALA A 176 26.83 -7.72 8.65
C ALA A 176 28.10 -7.13 9.28
N LEU A 177 27.98 -6.40 10.40
CA LEU A 177 29.15 -5.88 11.12
C LEU A 177 29.84 -6.98 11.92
N ASP A 178 29.06 -7.80 12.63
CA ASP A 178 29.56 -8.92 13.43
C ASP A 178 28.56 -10.08 13.45
N PRO A 179 28.71 -11.07 12.53
CA PRO A 179 27.84 -12.26 12.49
C PRO A 179 27.93 -13.14 13.75
N SER A 180 29.00 -12.99 14.55
CA SER A 180 29.21 -13.84 15.74
C SER A 180 28.34 -13.45 16.93
N ARG A 181 27.68 -12.29 16.86
CA ARG A 181 26.86 -11.75 17.94
C ARG A 181 25.41 -11.56 17.48
N PRO A 182 24.42 -11.94 18.31
CA PRO A 182 23.04 -11.63 18.01
C PRO A 182 22.85 -10.10 17.96
N PRO A 183 22.13 -9.57 16.95
CA PRO A 183 21.87 -8.13 16.87
C PRO A 183 21.18 -7.59 18.12
N SER A 184 21.76 -6.57 18.74
CA SER A 184 21.12 -5.87 19.87
C SER A 184 19.81 -5.21 19.42
N PRO A 185 18.65 -5.51 20.04
CA PRO A 185 17.37 -4.95 19.63
C PRO A 185 17.33 -3.42 19.66
N ALA A 186 17.96 -2.79 20.65
CA ALA A 186 18.01 -1.34 20.78
C ALA A 186 18.86 -0.71 19.66
N THR A 187 20.04 -1.28 19.40
CA THR A 187 20.94 -0.77 18.36
C THR A 187 20.36 -0.98 16.96
N ALA A 188 19.67 -2.10 16.72
CA ALA A 188 19.01 -2.37 15.45
C ALA A 188 17.93 -1.32 15.14
N ARG A 189 17.15 -0.91 16.14
CA ARG A 189 16.13 0.13 15.99
C ARG A 189 16.73 1.49 15.66
N ILE A 190 17.81 1.87 16.35
CA ILE A 190 18.52 3.12 16.07
C ILE A 190 19.04 3.10 14.64
N ALA A 191 19.63 2.00 14.19
CA ALA A 191 20.06 1.85 12.81
C ALA A 191 18.88 1.98 11.81
N GLY A 192 17.73 1.38 12.13
CA GLY A 192 16.48 1.55 11.37
C GLY A 192 16.01 3.00 11.27
N VAL A 193 16.00 3.74 12.39
CA VAL A 193 15.63 5.17 12.43
C VAL A 193 16.62 6.01 11.63
N VAL A 194 17.92 5.73 11.72
CA VAL A 194 18.95 6.39 10.90
C VAL A 194 18.69 6.13 9.41
N CYS A 195 18.32 4.90 9.03
CA CYS A 195 18.01 4.56 7.64
C CYS A 195 16.79 5.30 7.10
N ILE A 196 15.67 5.33 7.82
CA ILE A 196 14.49 6.07 7.36
C ILE A 196 14.71 7.59 7.38
N THR A 197 15.55 8.10 8.29
CA THR A 197 15.97 9.51 8.29
C THR A 197 16.80 9.83 7.04
N PHE A 198 17.73 8.94 6.66
CA PHE A 198 18.45 9.05 5.39
C PHE A 198 17.48 9.05 4.20
N ALA A 199 16.50 8.16 4.19
CA ALA A 199 15.49 8.10 3.14
C ALA A 199 14.64 9.38 3.05
N LEU A 200 14.23 9.95 4.19
CA LEU A 200 13.51 11.22 4.28
C LEU A 200 14.35 12.35 3.66
N LEU A 201 15.61 12.48 4.05
CA LEU A 201 16.48 13.54 3.55
C LEU A 201 16.76 13.37 2.05
N LEU A 202 17.01 12.14 1.60
CA LEU A 202 17.30 11.86 0.20
C LEU A 202 16.10 12.16 -0.71
N HIS A 203 14.92 11.65 -0.39
CA HIS A 203 13.71 11.93 -1.18
C HIS A 203 13.19 13.34 -0.99
N GLY A 204 13.36 13.91 0.20
CA GLY A 204 12.90 15.25 0.54
C GLY A 204 13.72 16.35 -0.12
N VAL A 205 15.05 16.20 -0.23
CA VAL A 205 15.95 17.23 -0.78
C VAL A 205 16.40 16.91 -2.20
N ALA A 206 16.63 15.63 -2.52
CA ALA A 206 17.22 15.19 -3.78
C ALA A 206 16.40 14.08 -4.43
N LEU A 207 15.09 14.30 -4.60
CA LEU A 207 14.12 13.31 -5.09
C LEU A 207 14.60 12.50 -6.30
N LYS A 208 15.17 13.15 -7.32
CA LYS A 208 15.67 12.45 -8.53
C LYS A 208 16.79 11.45 -8.21
N ALA A 209 17.68 11.79 -7.29
CA ALA A 209 18.76 10.89 -6.85
C ALA A 209 18.18 9.73 -6.02
N GLY A 210 17.24 10.02 -5.12
CA GLY A 210 16.50 9.01 -4.35
C GLY A 210 15.79 8.00 -5.24
N LEU A 211 15.06 8.45 -6.26
CA LEU A 211 14.39 7.58 -7.22
C LEU A 211 15.37 6.72 -8.03
N ARG A 212 16.52 7.26 -8.45
CA ARG A 212 17.56 6.48 -9.14
C ARG A 212 18.13 5.38 -8.24
N LEU A 213 18.48 5.72 -6.99
CA LEU A 213 19.01 4.76 -6.02
C LEU A 213 17.98 3.66 -5.71
N GLN A 214 16.74 4.05 -5.44
CA GLN A 214 15.63 3.13 -5.21
C GLN A 214 15.43 2.17 -6.38
N ASN A 215 15.42 2.67 -7.62
CA ASN A 215 15.25 1.83 -8.80
C ASN A 215 16.42 0.87 -9.01
N ALA A 216 17.66 1.33 -8.78
CA ALA A 216 18.84 0.48 -8.85
C ALA A 216 18.78 -0.67 -7.83
N LEU A 217 18.45 -0.35 -6.56
CA LEU A 217 18.27 -1.35 -5.51
C LEU A 217 17.07 -2.26 -5.77
N GLY A 218 16.02 -1.73 -6.41
CA GLY A 218 14.83 -2.47 -6.84
C GLY A 218 15.09 -3.48 -7.95
N ILE A 219 16.05 -3.26 -8.84
CA ILE A 219 16.50 -4.27 -9.81
C ILE A 219 17.41 -5.28 -9.12
N PHE A 220 18.33 -4.80 -8.28
CA PHE A 220 19.29 -5.61 -7.55
C PHE A 220 18.63 -6.72 -6.71
N LYS A 221 17.50 -6.43 -6.03
CA LYS A 221 16.78 -7.43 -5.22
C LYS A 221 16.29 -8.65 -6.03
N LEU A 222 15.93 -8.47 -7.30
CA LEU A 222 15.46 -9.57 -8.16
C LEU A 222 16.59 -10.55 -8.44
N VAL A 223 17.81 -10.04 -8.62
CA VAL A 223 19.01 -10.85 -8.83
C VAL A 223 19.31 -11.68 -7.57
N VAL A 224 19.21 -11.07 -6.39
CA VAL A 224 19.45 -11.75 -5.11
C VAL A 224 18.48 -12.91 -4.91
N LEU A 225 17.18 -12.69 -5.12
CA LEU A 225 16.18 -13.75 -4.95
C LEU A 225 16.31 -14.87 -5.96
N THR A 226 16.62 -14.53 -7.22
CA THR A 226 16.91 -15.53 -8.24
C THR A 226 18.13 -16.35 -7.84
N GLY A 227 19.17 -15.70 -7.31
CA GLY A 227 20.36 -16.37 -6.77
C GLY A 227 20.01 -17.36 -5.64
N ILE A 228 19.21 -16.94 -4.66
CA ILE A 228 18.77 -17.83 -3.56
C ILE A 228 18.00 -19.03 -4.10
N ALA A 229 17.05 -18.82 -5.00
CA ALA A 229 16.26 -19.89 -5.61
C ALA A 229 17.14 -20.89 -6.39
N LEU A 230 18.06 -20.40 -7.22
CA LEU A 230 18.94 -21.24 -8.03
C LEU A 230 19.95 -22.02 -7.18
N THR A 231 20.53 -21.39 -6.16
CA THR A 231 21.48 -22.04 -5.25
C THR A 231 20.79 -23.09 -4.36
N GLY A 232 19.54 -22.86 -3.96
CA GLY A 232 18.71 -23.85 -3.28
C GLY A 232 18.41 -25.07 -4.14
N LEU A 233 18.05 -24.84 -5.40
CA LEU A 233 17.83 -25.92 -6.36
C LEU A 233 19.12 -26.69 -6.63
N ALA A 234 20.26 -26.01 -6.77
CA ALA A 234 21.56 -26.65 -6.93
C ALA A 234 21.95 -27.52 -5.72
N SER A 235 21.62 -27.07 -4.51
CA SER A 235 21.78 -27.86 -3.27
C SER A 235 20.93 -29.13 -3.29
N LEU A 236 19.63 -29.03 -3.64
CA LEU A 236 18.73 -30.18 -3.76
C LEU A 236 19.19 -31.19 -4.82
N LEU A 237 19.68 -30.70 -5.96
CA LEU A 237 20.24 -31.51 -7.04
C LEU A 237 21.65 -32.04 -6.74
N ARG A 238 22.23 -31.70 -5.56
CA ARG A 238 23.57 -32.10 -5.11
C ARG A 238 24.68 -31.72 -6.08
N VAL A 239 24.55 -30.57 -6.73
CA VAL A 239 25.56 -30.02 -7.65
C VAL A 239 26.89 -29.79 -6.89
N PRO A 240 28.06 -30.16 -7.44
CA PRO A 240 29.35 -29.91 -6.82
C PRO A 240 29.53 -28.44 -6.41
N GLY A 241 29.97 -28.19 -5.18
CA GLY A 241 30.12 -26.83 -4.62
C GLY A 241 28.88 -26.28 -3.89
N PHE A 242 27.73 -26.95 -4.00
CA PHE A 242 26.47 -26.60 -3.30
C PHE A 242 25.94 -27.76 -2.43
N LYS A 243 26.61 -28.91 -2.46
CA LYS A 243 26.24 -30.10 -1.70
C LYS A 243 26.57 -29.92 -0.21
N LEU A 244 25.57 -30.13 0.66
CA LEU A 244 25.81 -30.24 2.10
C LEU A 244 26.36 -31.62 2.47
N ALA A 245 27.25 -31.64 3.47
CA ALA A 245 27.73 -32.89 4.07
C ALA A 245 26.59 -33.65 4.76
N ASN A 246 25.78 -32.93 5.55
CA ASN A 246 24.61 -33.44 6.26
C ASN A 246 23.40 -32.57 5.89
N PRO A 247 22.61 -32.94 4.86
CA PRO A 247 21.43 -32.17 4.48
C PRO A 247 20.30 -32.32 5.52
N PRO A 248 19.47 -31.28 5.73
CA PRO A 248 18.30 -31.35 6.58
C PRO A 248 17.28 -32.42 6.14
N ARG A 249 16.55 -32.98 7.11
CA ARG A 249 15.45 -33.92 6.86
C ARG A 249 14.09 -33.26 6.63
N ASN A 250 14.07 -31.94 6.41
CA ASN A 250 12.86 -31.11 6.32
C ASN A 250 11.84 -31.56 5.26
N PHE A 251 12.29 -32.30 4.23
CA PHE A 251 11.44 -32.80 3.15
C PHE A 251 11.12 -34.30 3.26
N GLU A 252 11.59 -34.98 4.31
CA GLU A 252 11.14 -36.34 4.61
C GLU A 252 9.69 -36.30 5.10
N TRP A 253 8.83 -37.20 4.61
CA TRP A 253 7.38 -37.12 4.85
C TRP A 253 7.03 -37.02 6.34
N ASP A 254 7.66 -37.85 7.19
CA ASP A 254 7.35 -37.88 8.61
C ASP A 254 7.81 -36.61 9.36
N SER A 255 8.93 -36.01 8.94
CA SER A 255 9.47 -34.78 9.56
C SER A 255 8.81 -33.51 9.01
N MET A 256 8.38 -33.52 7.74
CA MET A 256 7.82 -32.36 7.04
C MET A 256 6.55 -31.83 7.71
N TRP A 257 5.73 -32.72 8.27
CA TRP A 257 4.44 -32.40 8.89
C TRP A 257 4.51 -32.29 10.42
N GLU A 258 5.65 -32.58 11.03
CA GLU A 258 5.83 -32.57 12.48
C GLU A 258 5.59 -31.17 13.07
N GLY A 259 4.68 -31.07 14.04
CA GLY A 259 4.29 -29.82 14.69
C GLY A 259 3.18 -29.01 13.99
N SER A 260 2.57 -29.56 12.92
CA SER A 260 1.51 -28.86 12.18
C SER A 260 0.33 -28.49 13.08
N LEU A 261 -0.10 -27.22 13.03
CA LEU A 261 -1.29 -26.70 13.73
C LEU A 261 -1.24 -26.73 15.26
N GLU A 262 -0.09 -26.98 15.90
CA GLU A 262 0.03 -26.97 17.37
C GLU A 262 -0.40 -25.62 17.99
N GLY A 263 -0.14 -24.50 17.31
CA GLY A 263 -0.56 -23.17 17.75
C GLY A 263 -2.03 -22.79 17.43
N GLY A 264 -2.79 -23.70 16.80
CA GLY A 264 -4.20 -23.51 16.45
C GLY A 264 -4.46 -22.38 15.43
N ALA A 265 -5.71 -21.91 15.36
CA ALA A 265 -6.16 -20.95 14.35
C ALA A 265 -5.45 -19.58 14.44
N ASN A 266 -5.11 -19.12 15.66
CA ASN A 266 -4.40 -17.86 15.86
C ASN A 266 -2.97 -17.90 15.32
N ALA A 267 -2.25 -19.02 15.50
CA ALA A 267 -0.94 -19.20 14.90
C ALA A 267 -1.02 -19.24 13.37
N PHE A 268 -2.00 -19.96 12.84
CA PHE A 268 -2.25 -20.01 11.40
C PHE A 268 -2.51 -18.61 10.81
N VAL A 269 -3.34 -17.79 11.46
CA VAL A 269 -3.60 -16.41 11.01
C VAL A 269 -2.38 -15.50 11.17
N THR A 270 -1.62 -15.65 12.25
CA THR A 270 -0.37 -14.90 12.45
C THR A 270 0.62 -15.20 11.31
N GLY A 271 0.79 -16.47 10.95
CA GLY A 271 1.63 -16.84 9.81
C GLY A 271 1.05 -16.37 8.47
N LEU A 272 -0.27 -16.44 8.26
CA LEU A 272 -0.90 -15.91 7.05
C LEU A 272 -0.75 -14.39 6.92
N PHE A 273 -0.83 -13.62 8.01
CA PHE A 273 -0.53 -12.19 7.97
C PHE A 273 0.90 -11.92 7.52
N ASN A 274 1.86 -12.73 7.97
CA ASN A 274 3.25 -12.63 7.55
C ASN A 274 3.43 -13.00 6.07
N VAL A 275 2.75 -14.05 5.59
CA VAL A 275 2.76 -14.42 4.16
C VAL A 275 2.12 -13.31 3.32
N ILE A 276 0.92 -12.86 3.69
CA ILE A 276 0.18 -11.82 2.95
C ILE A 276 1.01 -10.55 2.89
N TRP A 277 1.70 -10.18 3.98
CA TRP A 277 2.60 -9.04 3.99
C TRP A 277 3.69 -9.11 2.92
N CYS A 278 4.25 -10.30 2.65
CA CYS A 278 5.19 -10.50 1.55
C CYS A 278 4.56 -10.24 0.17
N PHE A 279 3.24 -10.38 0.06
CA PHE A 279 2.46 -10.14 -1.15
C PHE A 279 1.70 -8.79 -1.13
N ILE A 280 1.94 -7.88 -0.18
CA ILE A 280 1.33 -6.54 -0.21
C ILE A 280 2.06 -5.69 -1.26
N GLY A 281 1.35 -5.34 -2.33
CA GLY A 281 1.91 -4.61 -3.47
C GLY A 281 1.26 -4.96 -4.81
N TYR A 282 0.37 -5.96 -4.85
CA TYR A 282 -0.42 -6.27 -6.04
C TYR A 282 -1.33 -5.10 -6.45
N SER A 283 -1.67 -4.21 -5.51
CA SER A 283 -2.43 -2.99 -5.72
C SER A 283 -1.58 -1.80 -6.21
N ASN A 284 -0.25 -1.92 -6.26
CA ASN A 284 0.63 -0.77 -6.54
C ASN A 284 0.35 -0.12 -7.91
N ALA A 285 0.06 -0.93 -8.92
CA ALA A 285 -0.28 -0.42 -10.26
C ALA A 285 -1.56 0.41 -10.25
N ASN A 286 -2.48 0.17 -9.30
CA ASN A 286 -3.73 0.89 -9.17
C ASN A 286 -3.57 2.30 -8.61
N TYR A 287 -2.45 2.62 -7.95
CA TYR A 287 -2.14 3.99 -7.50
C TYR A 287 -1.62 4.89 -8.62
N ALA A 288 -1.11 4.30 -9.71
CA ALA A 288 -0.54 5.03 -10.85
C ALA A 288 -1.32 4.75 -12.16
N LEU A 289 -2.57 4.28 -12.04
CA LEU A 289 -3.31 3.74 -13.18
C LEU A 289 -3.63 4.80 -14.24
N ALA A 290 -3.82 6.06 -13.82
CA ALA A 290 -4.07 7.16 -14.74
C ALA A 290 -2.83 7.51 -15.60
N GLU A 291 -1.64 7.08 -15.18
CA GLU A 291 -0.38 7.24 -15.93
C GLU A 291 -0.04 6.03 -16.83
N VAL A 292 -0.83 4.96 -16.76
CA VAL A 292 -0.64 3.74 -17.56
C VAL A 292 -1.16 3.91 -18.98
N ARG A 293 -0.33 3.55 -19.96
CA ARG A 293 -0.72 3.49 -21.37
C ARG A 293 -1.63 2.29 -21.60
N ASP A 294 -2.82 2.54 -22.12
CA ASP A 294 -3.87 1.52 -22.29
C ASP A 294 -4.09 0.71 -20.98
N PRO A 295 -4.65 1.35 -19.93
CA PRO A 295 -4.69 0.79 -18.58
C PRO A 295 -5.37 -0.57 -18.54
N VAL A 296 -6.40 -0.78 -19.36
CA VAL A 296 -7.13 -2.05 -19.45
C VAL A 296 -6.26 -3.17 -20.00
N ARG A 297 -5.64 -3.00 -21.18
CA ARG A 297 -4.82 -4.08 -21.76
C ARG A 297 -3.55 -4.32 -20.96
N THR A 298 -2.94 -3.25 -20.45
CA THR A 298 -1.68 -3.33 -19.73
C THR A 298 -1.85 -4.02 -18.37
N ILE A 299 -2.86 -3.64 -17.57
CA ILE A 299 -3.04 -4.26 -16.24
C ILE A 299 -3.45 -5.73 -16.33
N LYS A 300 -4.27 -6.10 -17.32
CA LYS A 300 -4.69 -7.49 -17.60
C LYS A 300 -3.52 -8.43 -17.88
N ARG A 301 -2.38 -7.90 -18.33
CA ARG A 301 -1.16 -8.68 -18.62
C ARG A 301 -0.12 -8.53 -17.52
N ALA A 302 0.14 -7.31 -17.09
CA ALA A 302 1.18 -6.99 -16.11
C ALA A 302 0.90 -7.65 -14.76
N ALA A 303 -0.33 -7.55 -14.26
CA ALA A 303 -0.65 -7.96 -12.90
C ALA A 303 -0.60 -9.48 -12.69
N PRO A 304 -1.25 -10.32 -13.53
CA PRO A 304 -1.13 -11.76 -13.38
C PRO A 304 0.30 -12.26 -13.59
N MET A 305 1.02 -11.72 -14.59
CA MET A 305 2.41 -12.09 -14.85
C MET A 305 3.31 -11.81 -13.65
N ALA A 306 3.23 -10.59 -13.09
CA ALA A 306 4.04 -10.21 -11.94
C ALA A 306 3.71 -11.09 -10.72
N MET A 307 2.42 -11.31 -10.43
CA MET A 307 2.01 -12.10 -9.26
C MET A 307 2.38 -13.57 -9.36
N LEU A 308 2.25 -14.19 -10.54
CA LEU A 308 2.69 -15.57 -10.77
C LEU A 308 4.21 -15.70 -10.65
N SER A 309 4.97 -14.76 -11.22
CA SER A 309 6.43 -14.75 -11.10
C SER A 309 6.89 -14.57 -9.65
N VAL A 310 6.30 -13.64 -8.89
CA VAL A 310 6.63 -13.43 -7.47
C VAL A 310 6.29 -14.67 -6.65
N THR A 311 5.12 -15.26 -6.88
CA THR A 311 4.70 -16.51 -6.22
C THR A 311 5.70 -17.62 -6.45
N LEU A 312 6.13 -17.83 -7.70
CA LEU A 312 7.12 -18.85 -8.03
C LEU A 312 8.45 -18.60 -7.32
N VAL A 313 8.97 -17.37 -7.38
CA VAL A 313 10.24 -17.01 -6.74
C VAL A 313 10.17 -17.19 -5.22
N TYR A 314 9.12 -16.71 -4.57
CA TYR A 314 8.95 -16.87 -3.12
C TYR A 314 8.84 -18.33 -2.71
N PHE A 315 8.10 -19.13 -3.47
CA PHE A 315 7.97 -20.56 -3.19
C PHE A 315 9.32 -21.27 -3.32
N LEU A 316 10.08 -21.00 -4.40
CA LEU A 316 11.42 -21.55 -4.60
C LEU A 316 12.43 -21.10 -3.53
N VAL A 317 12.35 -19.85 -3.08
CA VAL A 317 13.21 -19.33 -2.00
C VAL A 317 12.93 -20.02 -0.67
N ASN A 318 11.66 -20.29 -0.33
CA ASN A 318 11.34 -21.06 0.87
C ASN A 318 11.81 -22.51 0.76
N ILE A 319 11.63 -23.14 -0.40
CA ILE A 319 12.21 -24.46 -0.68
C ILE A 319 13.73 -24.43 -0.50
N ALA A 320 14.41 -23.39 -0.99
CA ALA A 320 15.84 -23.21 -0.82
C ALA A 320 16.25 -23.18 0.65
N TYR A 321 15.57 -22.36 1.48
CA TYR A 321 15.87 -22.30 2.91
C TYR A 321 15.71 -23.66 3.58
N TYR A 322 14.60 -24.36 3.33
CA TYR A 322 14.34 -25.68 3.91
C TYR A 322 15.25 -26.79 3.37
N ALA A 323 15.87 -26.61 2.20
CA ALA A 323 16.83 -27.56 1.64
C ALA A 323 18.21 -27.51 2.30
N VAL A 324 18.54 -26.41 2.97
CA VAL A 324 19.91 -26.12 3.42
C VAL A 324 20.01 -25.94 4.94
N VAL A 325 18.95 -25.43 5.58
CA VAL A 325 18.94 -25.12 7.00
C VAL A 325 17.89 -25.95 7.72
N ASP A 326 18.25 -26.56 8.85
CA ASP A 326 17.34 -27.32 9.69
C ASP A 326 16.20 -26.46 10.26
N LYS A 327 15.02 -27.06 10.43
CA LYS A 327 13.79 -26.41 10.90
C LYS A 327 14.02 -25.58 12.17
N GLU A 328 14.65 -26.17 13.17
CA GLU A 328 14.88 -25.56 14.49
C GLU A 328 15.82 -24.35 14.39
N GLU A 329 16.84 -24.44 13.53
CA GLU A 329 17.77 -23.35 13.30
C GLU A 329 17.11 -22.19 12.55
N ILE A 330 16.25 -22.46 11.57
CA ILE A 330 15.45 -21.42 10.90
C ILE A 330 14.56 -20.72 11.93
N VAL A 331 13.83 -21.47 12.76
CA VAL A 331 12.97 -20.90 13.81
C VAL A 331 13.78 -20.07 14.82
N GLY A 332 14.98 -20.52 15.18
CA GLY A 332 15.90 -19.84 16.08
C GLY A 332 16.58 -18.60 15.50
N SER A 333 16.75 -18.53 14.18
CA SER A 333 17.44 -17.42 13.49
C SER A 333 16.70 -16.09 13.54
N GLY A 334 15.42 -16.05 13.91
CA GLY A 334 14.62 -14.83 13.83
C GLY A 334 14.61 -14.29 12.39
N ARG A 335 14.86 -13.00 12.17
CA ARG A 335 14.69 -12.38 10.84
C ARG A 335 15.88 -12.56 9.90
N ILE A 336 16.96 -13.24 10.33
CA ILE A 336 18.21 -13.42 9.56
C ILE A 336 18.34 -14.81 8.90
N ALA A 337 17.24 -15.52 8.66
CA ALA A 337 17.22 -16.86 8.06
C ALA A 337 18.00 -16.93 6.72
N ALA A 338 17.93 -15.88 5.92
CA ALA A 338 18.66 -15.81 4.65
C ALA A 338 20.18 -15.76 4.85
N ALA A 339 20.69 -15.07 5.87
CA ALA A 339 22.13 -15.05 6.15
C ALA A 339 22.61 -16.46 6.57
N LEU A 340 21.88 -17.10 7.48
CA LEU A 340 22.16 -18.45 7.97
C LEU A 340 22.20 -19.49 6.82
N TYR A 341 21.30 -19.36 5.84
CA TYR A 341 21.30 -20.18 4.63
C TYR A 341 22.63 -20.14 3.88
N PHE A 342 23.19 -18.96 3.64
CA PHE A 342 24.49 -18.84 2.96
C PHE A 342 25.65 -19.27 3.85
N GLY A 343 25.53 -19.12 5.16
CA GLY A 343 26.50 -19.62 6.13
C GLY A 343 26.66 -21.13 6.13
N LYS A 344 25.55 -21.86 6.02
CA LYS A 344 25.57 -23.32 5.89
C LYS A 344 26.26 -23.79 4.60
N LEU A 345 26.16 -23.01 3.52
CA LEU A 345 26.78 -23.37 2.24
C LEU A 345 28.27 -22.99 2.15
N TRP A 346 28.64 -21.79 2.60
CA TRP A 346 29.96 -21.20 2.35
C TRP A 346 30.62 -20.54 3.56
N GLY A 347 30.04 -20.70 4.75
CA GLY A 347 30.57 -20.20 6.02
C GLY A 347 30.30 -18.71 6.28
N VAL A 348 30.83 -18.23 7.41
CA VAL A 348 30.56 -16.89 7.99
C VAL A 348 30.85 -15.73 7.03
N GLY A 349 31.84 -15.87 6.14
CA GLY A 349 32.13 -14.85 5.13
C GLY A 349 30.93 -14.61 4.19
N ALA A 350 30.24 -15.69 3.80
CA ALA A 350 29.05 -15.60 2.96
C ALA A 350 27.84 -15.04 3.72
N GLU A 351 27.68 -15.41 5.00
CA GLU A 351 26.66 -14.81 5.88
C GLU A 351 26.79 -13.29 5.91
N ARG A 352 28.02 -12.80 6.08
CA ARG A 352 28.34 -11.38 6.15
C ARG A 352 28.00 -10.67 4.84
N ILE A 353 28.45 -11.21 3.71
CA ILE A 353 28.20 -10.63 2.38
C ILE A 353 26.70 -10.55 2.12
N VAL A 354 25.96 -11.63 2.36
CA VAL A 354 24.52 -11.65 2.12
C VAL A 354 23.78 -10.74 3.08
N SER A 355 24.26 -10.58 4.32
CA SER A 355 23.68 -9.62 5.26
C SER A 355 23.80 -8.17 4.75
N VAL A 356 24.94 -7.80 4.15
CA VAL A 356 25.10 -6.49 3.48
C VAL A 356 24.13 -6.34 2.31
N ILE A 357 24.03 -7.38 1.47
CA ILE A 357 23.15 -7.39 0.29
C ILE A 357 21.68 -7.20 0.70
N ILE A 358 21.23 -7.91 1.74
CA ILE A 358 19.86 -7.81 2.23
C ILE A 358 19.64 -6.46 2.93
N ALA A 359 20.59 -5.96 3.70
CA ALA A 359 20.52 -4.61 4.26
C ALA A 359 20.35 -3.55 3.15
N LEU A 360 21.12 -3.62 2.06
CA LEU A 360 20.95 -2.73 0.90
C LEU A 360 19.57 -2.90 0.22
N SER A 361 19.09 -4.13 0.10
CA SER A 361 17.74 -4.42 -0.40
C SER A 361 16.66 -3.75 0.47
N THR A 362 16.81 -3.81 1.79
CA THR A 362 15.89 -3.18 2.75
C THR A 362 15.91 -1.65 2.66
N VAL A 363 17.07 -1.02 2.39
CA VAL A 363 17.16 0.43 2.10
C VAL A 363 16.34 0.78 0.86
N GLY A 364 16.43 -0.02 -0.21
CA GLY A 364 15.65 0.17 -1.42
C GLY A 364 14.14 0.10 -1.15
N ASN A 365 13.71 -0.83 -0.29
CA ASN A 365 12.32 -0.93 0.15
C ASN A 365 11.88 0.29 0.96
N ILE A 366 12.69 0.75 1.91
CA ILE A 366 12.40 1.92 2.75
C ILE A 366 12.25 3.17 1.89
N LEU A 367 13.14 3.38 0.92
CA LEU A 367 13.02 4.47 -0.06
C LEU A 367 11.71 4.37 -0.86
N ALA A 368 11.37 3.18 -1.35
CA ALA A 368 10.19 2.98 -2.19
C ALA A 368 8.88 3.25 -1.46
N VAL A 369 8.71 2.66 -0.27
CA VAL A 369 7.46 2.77 0.46
C VAL A 369 7.32 4.16 1.09
N LEU A 370 8.40 4.77 1.59
CA LEU A 370 8.37 6.15 2.08
C LEU A 370 7.89 7.11 0.99
N PHE A 371 8.39 6.97 -0.24
CA PHE A 371 7.95 7.79 -1.37
C PHE A 371 6.48 7.55 -1.72
N THR A 372 6.05 6.30 -1.90
CA THR A 372 4.68 5.97 -2.30
C THR A 372 3.65 6.43 -1.28
N HIS A 373 3.86 6.14 0.02
CA HIS A 373 2.91 6.55 1.06
C HIS A 373 2.97 8.05 1.34
N GLY A 374 4.16 8.68 1.23
CA GLY A 374 4.25 10.14 1.29
C GLY A 374 3.41 10.82 0.20
N ARG A 375 3.31 10.23 -1.00
CA ARG A 375 2.40 10.71 -2.04
C ARG A 375 0.93 10.46 -1.71
N VAL A 376 0.57 9.31 -1.13
CA VAL A 376 -0.81 9.04 -0.68
C VAL A 376 -1.26 10.12 0.33
N VAL A 377 -0.41 10.45 1.30
CA VAL A 377 -0.68 11.53 2.26
C VAL A 377 -0.78 12.89 1.57
N GLN A 378 0.07 13.16 0.58
CA GLN A 378 -0.04 14.37 -0.23
C GLN A 378 -1.36 14.45 -0.99
N GLU A 379 -1.83 13.37 -1.62
CA GLU A 379 -3.11 13.36 -2.33
C GLU A 379 -4.29 13.55 -1.36
N LEU A 380 -4.25 12.95 -0.16
CA LEU A 380 -5.24 13.21 0.89
C LEU A 380 -5.24 14.68 1.36
N GLY A 381 -4.06 15.30 1.40
CA GLY A 381 -3.90 16.74 1.60
C GLY A 381 -4.49 17.56 0.45
N ARG A 382 -4.27 17.13 -0.80
CA ARG A 382 -4.89 17.76 -1.98
C ARG A 382 -6.39 17.60 -2.01
N GLU A 383 -6.95 16.55 -1.42
CA GLU A 383 -8.40 16.38 -1.30
C GLU A 383 -9.03 17.30 -0.24
N GLY A 384 -8.22 17.97 0.57
CA GLY A 384 -8.68 18.89 1.61
C GLY A 384 -9.16 18.18 2.88
N VAL A 385 -8.91 16.88 3.02
CA VAL A 385 -9.43 16.05 4.13
C VAL A 385 -8.52 16.10 5.35
N LEU A 386 -7.23 16.38 5.18
CA LEU A 386 -6.27 16.45 6.29
C LEU A 386 -6.30 17.81 7.00
N PRO A 387 -6.07 17.85 8.33
CA PRO A 387 -5.74 19.11 8.98
C PRO A 387 -4.46 19.68 8.37
N PHE A 388 -4.38 21.00 8.20
CA PHE A 388 -3.27 21.67 7.51
C PHE A 388 -3.04 21.12 6.09
N SER A 389 -4.12 20.80 5.36
CA SER A 389 -4.09 20.24 4.00
C SER A 389 -3.13 20.95 3.04
N SER A 390 -2.94 22.27 3.15
CA SER A 390 -1.97 23.01 2.33
C SER A 390 -0.51 22.57 2.52
N PHE A 391 -0.12 22.21 3.74
CA PHE A 391 1.22 21.70 4.03
C PHE A 391 1.42 20.31 3.39
N PHE A 392 0.46 19.41 3.56
CA PHE A 392 0.54 18.06 3.01
C PHE A 392 0.41 18.03 1.47
N ALA A 393 -0.42 18.89 0.89
CA ALA A 393 -0.60 19.02 -0.56
C ALA A 393 0.65 19.55 -1.28
N SER A 394 1.53 20.27 -0.57
CA SER A 394 2.62 21.04 -1.17
C SER A 394 3.75 20.16 -1.72
N ASN A 395 4.40 20.65 -2.78
CA ASN A 395 5.70 20.17 -3.26
C ASN A 395 6.88 21.04 -2.79
N LYS A 396 6.62 22.14 -2.06
CA LYS A 396 7.65 23.07 -1.58
C LYS A 396 8.43 22.44 -0.39
N PRO A 397 9.72 22.79 -0.20
CA PRO A 397 10.51 23.71 -1.04
C PRO A 397 11.27 23.04 -2.20
N PHE A 398 11.48 21.72 -2.19
CA PHE A 398 12.42 21.04 -3.10
C PHE A 398 11.78 20.30 -4.29
N GLY A 399 10.48 20.50 -4.54
CA GLY A 399 9.75 19.76 -5.59
C GLY A 399 9.46 18.30 -5.22
N ALA A 400 9.31 18.03 -3.92
CA ALA A 400 9.05 16.71 -3.36
C ALA A 400 7.89 16.77 -2.34
N PRO A 401 7.15 15.66 -2.11
CA PRO A 401 6.02 15.62 -1.17
C PRO A 401 6.48 15.63 0.30
N PHE A 402 7.27 16.63 0.71
CA PHE A 402 8.00 16.65 1.98
C PHE A 402 7.09 16.49 3.19
N GLY A 403 5.90 17.11 3.19
CA GLY A 403 4.94 16.99 4.29
C GLY A 403 4.49 15.55 4.53
N GLY A 404 4.17 14.81 3.46
CA GLY A 404 3.82 13.40 3.54
C GLY A 404 5.01 12.51 3.91
N LEU A 405 6.21 12.78 3.38
CA LEU A 405 7.42 12.04 3.75
C LEU A 405 7.76 12.21 5.24
N PHE A 406 7.67 13.44 5.74
CA PHE A 406 7.97 13.79 7.13
C PHE A 406 6.99 13.12 8.09
N GLU A 407 5.70 13.15 7.76
CA GLU A 407 4.67 12.48 8.55
C GLU A 407 4.92 10.98 8.67
N GLN A 408 5.21 10.30 7.56
CA GLN A 408 5.54 8.88 7.56
C GLN A 408 6.80 8.56 8.36
N TRP A 409 7.83 9.41 8.24
CA TRP A 409 9.05 9.30 9.04
C TRP A 409 8.75 9.45 10.54
N LEU A 410 7.91 10.42 10.91
CA LEU A 410 7.56 10.71 12.31
C LEU A 410 6.82 9.54 12.95
N VAL A 411 5.76 9.05 12.30
CA VAL A 411 4.96 7.92 12.80
C VAL A 411 5.80 6.65 12.85
N THR A 412 6.54 6.35 11.79
CA THR A 412 7.40 5.16 11.74
C THR A 412 8.48 5.19 12.81
N SER A 413 9.20 6.31 12.96
CA SER A 413 10.25 6.45 13.97
C SER A 413 9.68 6.35 15.38
N GLY A 414 8.52 6.97 15.62
CA GLY A 414 7.78 6.85 16.87
C GLY A 414 7.45 5.40 17.21
N LEU A 415 6.85 4.65 16.27
CA LEU A 415 6.54 3.22 16.48
C LEU A 415 7.81 2.39 16.74
N VAL A 416 8.87 2.61 15.98
CA VAL A 416 10.15 1.88 16.13
C VAL A 416 10.78 2.09 17.51
N LEU A 417 10.67 3.31 18.06
CA LEU A 417 11.28 3.67 19.34
C LEU A 417 10.38 3.34 20.54
N LEU A 418 9.07 3.53 20.43
CA LEU A 418 8.13 3.42 21.56
C LEU A 418 7.69 1.98 21.84
N ILE A 419 7.60 1.10 20.84
CA ILE A 419 7.12 -0.26 21.05
C ILE A 419 8.22 -1.10 21.73
N PRO A 420 7.94 -1.84 22.82
CA PRO A 420 8.96 -2.63 23.53
C PRO A 420 9.75 -3.60 22.64
N PRO A 421 11.03 -3.88 22.96
CA PRO A 421 11.84 -4.89 22.27
C PRO A 421 11.21 -6.28 22.34
N GLY A 422 11.42 -7.09 21.30
CA GLY A 422 10.76 -8.38 21.10
C GLY A 422 9.55 -8.28 20.18
N ASP A 423 8.43 -7.82 20.72
CA ASP A 423 7.13 -7.85 20.03
C ASP A 423 6.97 -6.86 18.89
N ALA A 424 7.81 -5.82 18.85
CA ALA A 424 7.65 -4.72 17.91
C ALA A 424 7.49 -5.15 16.45
N TYR A 425 8.30 -6.09 15.98
CA TYR A 425 8.22 -6.54 14.59
C TYR A 425 6.86 -7.16 14.27
N LEU A 426 6.42 -8.14 15.06
CA LEU A 426 5.14 -8.82 14.83
C LEU A 426 3.97 -7.88 15.04
N PHE A 427 4.06 -7.00 16.03
CA PHE A 427 3.03 -6.00 16.31
C PHE A 427 2.89 -5.01 15.16
N MET A 428 3.99 -4.43 14.65
CA MET A 428 3.99 -3.50 13.52
C MET A 428 3.45 -4.16 12.24
N LEU A 429 3.85 -5.41 11.98
CA LEU A 429 3.35 -6.16 10.83
C LEU A 429 1.84 -6.41 10.96
N SER A 430 1.39 -6.88 12.13
CA SER A 430 -0.04 -7.10 12.41
C SER A 430 -0.85 -5.80 12.32
N LEU A 431 -0.28 -4.69 12.78
CA LEU A 431 -0.88 -3.36 12.73
C LEU A 431 -0.99 -2.82 11.29
N SER A 432 -0.20 -3.33 10.35
CA SER A 432 -0.35 -3.01 8.92
C SER A 432 -1.31 -3.98 8.22
N SER A 433 -1.18 -5.28 8.49
CA SER A 433 -1.94 -6.32 7.81
C SER A 433 -3.42 -6.38 8.25
N TYR A 434 -3.74 -6.15 9.52
CA TYR A 434 -5.12 -6.20 10.00
C TYR A 434 -5.98 -5.07 9.42
N PRO A 435 -5.59 -3.78 9.46
CA PRO A 435 -6.31 -2.72 8.75
C PRO A 435 -6.49 -2.97 7.26
N LEU A 436 -5.45 -3.49 6.59
CA LEU A 436 -5.56 -3.79 5.17
C LEU A 436 -6.56 -4.91 4.91
N ALA A 437 -6.58 -5.96 5.75
CA ALA A 437 -7.59 -7.01 5.66
C ALA A 437 -9.00 -6.46 5.90
N LEU A 438 -9.17 -5.53 6.84
CA LEU A 438 -10.43 -4.86 7.10
C LEU A 438 -10.89 -4.05 5.88
N ILE A 439 -10.00 -3.23 5.29
CA ILE A 439 -10.27 -2.47 4.06
C ILE A 439 -10.66 -3.41 2.93
N ASN A 440 -9.89 -4.48 2.70
CA ASN A 440 -10.15 -5.45 1.65
C ASN A 440 -11.46 -6.20 1.84
N MET A 441 -11.84 -6.52 3.09
CA MET A 441 -13.15 -7.08 3.41
C MET A 441 -14.29 -6.18 2.92
N PHE A 442 -14.20 -4.87 3.15
CA PHE A 442 -15.19 -3.90 2.66
C PHE A 442 -15.14 -3.71 1.14
N VAL A 443 -13.95 -3.61 0.54
CA VAL A 443 -13.79 -3.50 -0.93
C VAL A 443 -14.42 -4.70 -1.63
N SER A 444 -14.06 -5.93 -1.22
CA SER A 444 -14.58 -7.14 -1.86
C SER A 444 -16.04 -7.40 -1.50
N GLY A 445 -16.48 -7.06 -0.29
CA GLY A 445 -17.88 -7.19 0.12
C GLY A 445 -18.79 -6.24 -0.68
N GLY A 446 -18.35 -5.01 -0.93
CA GLY A 446 -19.03 -4.07 -1.80
C GLY A 446 -19.07 -4.53 -3.26
N LEU A 447 -17.98 -5.08 -3.77
CA LEU A 447 -17.95 -5.64 -5.12
C LEU A 447 -18.88 -6.86 -5.26
N LEU A 448 -18.93 -7.73 -4.25
CA LEU A 448 -19.89 -8.85 -4.20
C LEU A 448 -21.33 -8.34 -4.23
N PHE A 449 -21.64 -7.27 -3.48
CA PHE A 449 -22.96 -6.66 -3.52
C PHE A 449 -23.33 -6.19 -4.94
N ILE A 450 -22.38 -5.59 -5.67
CA ILE A 450 -22.57 -5.17 -7.06
C ILE A 450 -22.77 -6.38 -8.00
N HIS A 451 -22.05 -7.48 -7.77
CA HIS A 451 -22.15 -8.73 -8.54
C HIS A 451 -23.42 -9.53 -8.24
N THR A 452 -24.04 -9.33 -7.08
CA THR A 452 -25.12 -10.19 -6.60
C THR A 452 -26.35 -10.04 -7.50
N PRO A 453 -26.89 -11.13 -8.06
CA PRO A 453 -28.07 -11.08 -8.90
C PRO A 453 -29.31 -10.66 -8.09
N ASP A 454 -30.25 -9.96 -8.73
CA ASP A 454 -31.42 -9.39 -8.07
C ASP A 454 -32.28 -10.45 -7.35
N ILE A 455 -32.22 -11.72 -7.78
CA ILE A 455 -32.92 -12.85 -7.15
C ILE A 455 -32.44 -13.16 -5.72
N LEU A 456 -31.17 -12.85 -5.41
CA LEU A 456 -30.57 -13.08 -4.08
C LEU A 456 -30.64 -11.82 -3.20
N LEU A 457 -31.07 -10.68 -3.74
CA LEU A 457 -31.08 -9.40 -3.05
C LEU A 457 -32.50 -9.03 -2.57
N PRO A 458 -32.66 -8.47 -1.36
CA PRO A 458 -33.94 -7.86 -0.95
C PRO A 458 -34.37 -6.74 -1.90
N LYS A 459 -35.68 -6.65 -2.20
CA LYS A 459 -36.23 -5.62 -3.13
C LYS A 459 -35.84 -4.18 -2.80
N ARG A 460 -35.68 -3.86 -1.51
CA ARG A 460 -35.24 -2.52 -1.05
C ARG A 460 -33.85 -2.13 -1.53
N LEU A 461 -33.00 -3.11 -1.84
CA LEU A 461 -31.62 -2.91 -2.29
C LEU A 461 -31.47 -2.96 -3.81
N HIS A 462 -32.51 -3.34 -4.57
CA HIS A 462 -32.47 -3.40 -6.03
C HIS A 462 -32.18 -2.03 -6.65
N SER A 463 -32.88 -0.99 -6.20
CA SER A 463 -32.66 0.38 -6.68
C SER A 463 -31.25 0.89 -6.33
N LEU A 464 -30.75 0.56 -5.13
CA LEU A 464 -29.40 0.93 -4.72
C LEU A 464 -28.35 0.22 -5.58
N ARG A 465 -28.47 -1.11 -5.79
CA ARG A 465 -27.55 -1.87 -6.66
C ARG A 465 -27.59 -1.35 -8.10
N ALA A 466 -28.78 -1.09 -8.64
CA ALA A 466 -28.96 -0.56 -9.99
C ALA A 466 -28.31 0.82 -10.15
N SER A 467 -28.27 1.65 -9.10
CA SER A 467 -27.66 2.99 -9.13
C SER A 467 -26.13 3.01 -9.36
N TYR A 468 -25.46 1.86 -9.33
CA TYR A 468 -24.03 1.77 -9.63
C TYR A 468 -23.72 1.67 -11.13
N ASP A 469 -24.66 1.18 -11.94
CA ASP A 469 -24.51 0.94 -13.39
C ASP A 469 -23.12 0.37 -13.78
N TRP A 470 -22.70 -0.66 -13.06
CA TRP A 470 -21.31 -1.13 -13.11
C TRP A 470 -21.06 -2.10 -14.27
N VAL A 471 -20.36 -1.60 -15.30
CA VAL A 471 -19.97 -2.37 -16.50
C VAL A 471 -18.46 -2.24 -16.74
N PRO A 472 -17.62 -2.94 -15.96
CA PRO A 472 -16.17 -2.76 -16.04
C PRO A 472 -15.58 -3.46 -17.28
N PRO A 473 -14.49 -2.93 -17.88
CA PRO A 473 -13.80 -3.57 -19.00
C PRO A 473 -13.19 -4.95 -18.66
N PHE A 474 -12.94 -5.22 -17.37
CA PHE A 474 -12.58 -6.53 -16.84
C PHE A 474 -13.53 -6.86 -15.69
N LYS A 475 -14.10 -8.07 -15.70
CA LYS A 475 -14.92 -8.55 -14.59
C LYS A 475 -14.26 -9.77 -13.96
N ALA A 476 -13.94 -9.68 -12.68
CA ALA A 476 -13.46 -10.79 -11.89
C ALA A 476 -14.59 -11.83 -11.71
N TRP A 477 -14.22 -13.11 -11.66
CA TRP A 477 -15.19 -14.16 -11.42
C TRP A 477 -15.75 -14.07 -10.00
N THR A 478 -17.06 -14.16 -9.83
CA THR A 478 -17.71 -14.03 -8.53
C THR A 478 -17.20 -15.02 -7.47
N PRO A 479 -16.88 -16.29 -7.78
CA PRO A 479 -16.22 -17.19 -6.82
C PRO A 479 -14.84 -16.70 -6.35
N VAL A 480 -14.08 -16.01 -7.21
CA VAL A 480 -12.78 -15.41 -6.87
C VAL A 480 -12.96 -14.24 -5.91
N VAL A 481 -13.94 -13.37 -6.17
CA VAL A 481 -14.29 -12.27 -5.27
C VAL A 481 -14.79 -12.80 -3.93
N LEU A 482 -15.61 -13.87 -3.95
CA LEU A 482 -16.13 -14.53 -2.75
C LEU A 482 -15.00 -15.14 -1.91
N PHE A 483 -14.08 -15.86 -2.54
CA PHE A 483 -12.91 -16.41 -1.85
C PHE A 483 -12.06 -15.32 -1.21
N PHE A 484 -11.80 -14.21 -1.93
CA PHE A 484 -11.06 -13.08 -1.38
C PHE A 484 -11.80 -12.43 -0.20
N PHE A 485 -13.12 -12.24 -0.30
CA PHE A 485 -13.93 -11.71 0.80
C PHE A 485 -13.89 -12.61 2.03
N LEU A 486 -14.17 -13.92 1.87
CA LEU A 486 -14.16 -14.86 2.99
C LEU A 486 -12.78 -14.98 3.63
N SER A 487 -11.71 -14.89 2.84
CA SER A 487 -10.33 -14.85 3.34
C SER A 487 -10.10 -13.62 4.23
N ASN A 488 -10.53 -12.43 3.79
CA ASN A 488 -10.40 -11.22 4.60
C ASN A 488 -11.30 -11.24 5.85
N VAL A 489 -12.52 -11.78 5.76
CA VAL A 489 -13.38 -12.01 6.93
C VAL A 489 -12.68 -12.92 7.95
N PHE A 490 -12.07 -14.01 7.48
CA PHE A 490 -11.32 -14.94 8.33
C PHE A 490 -10.15 -14.25 9.05
N LEU A 491 -9.36 -13.47 8.30
CA LEU A 491 -8.23 -12.70 8.84
C LEU A 491 -8.65 -11.63 9.85
N VAL A 492 -9.83 -11.03 9.69
CA VAL A 492 -10.38 -10.04 10.63
C VAL A 492 -11.00 -10.71 11.87
N ALA A 493 -11.65 -11.86 11.70
CA ALA A 493 -12.43 -12.51 12.75
C ALA A 493 -11.60 -13.34 13.72
N VAL A 494 -10.55 -14.03 13.26
CA VAL A 494 -9.74 -14.90 14.13
C VAL A 494 -8.99 -14.14 15.22
N PRO A 495 -8.33 -12.99 14.96
CA PRO A 495 -7.62 -12.23 15.99
C PRO A 495 -8.53 -11.69 17.12
N LEU A 496 -9.86 -11.70 16.93
CA LEU A 496 -10.82 -11.34 17.98
C LEU A 496 -10.97 -12.45 19.04
N LYS A 497 -10.62 -13.70 18.69
CA LYS A 497 -10.74 -14.85 19.59
C LYS A 497 -9.41 -15.11 20.32
N PRO A 498 -9.44 -15.50 21.61
CA PRO A 498 -8.23 -15.90 22.32
C PRO A 498 -7.43 -16.99 21.59
N PRO A 499 -6.09 -16.94 21.66
CA PRO A 499 -5.24 -17.99 21.11
C PRO A 499 -5.46 -19.32 21.83
N ALA A 500 -5.07 -20.42 21.18
CA ALA A 500 -5.09 -21.74 21.80
C ALA A 500 -4.19 -21.76 23.05
N ASN A 501 -4.53 -22.63 24.02
CA ASN A 501 -3.79 -22.73 25.28
C ASN A 501 -2.29 -22.96 25.01
N GLY A 502 -1.45 -22.10 25.55
CA GLY A 502 0.01 -22.16 25.38
C GLY A 502 0.57 -21.38 24.19
N TYR A 503 -0.26 -20.97 23.21
CA TYR A 503 0.20 -20.12 22.11
C TYR A 503 0.14 -18.64 22.49
N LYS A 504 1.25 -17.94 22.27
CA LYS A 504 1.37 -16.49 22.48
C LYS A 504 1.65 -15.83 21.13
N VAL A 505 0.77 -14.91 20.72
CA VAL A 505 0.97 -14.08 19.52
C VAL A 505 2.15 -13.13 19.71
N TYR A 506 2.27 -12.61 20.93
CA TYR A 506 3.30 -11.70 21.39
C TYR A 506 3.86 -12.21 22.72
N ASP A 507 5.14 -11.98 22.97
CA ASP A 507 5.83 -12.37 24.19
C ASP A 507 5.33 -11.60 25.42
N HIS A 508 5.02 -10.30 25.26
CA HIS A 508 4.65 -9.38 26.33
C HIS A 508 3.36 -8.61 26.07
N LEU A 509 3.03 -8.31 24.80
CA LEU A 509 1.81 -7.57 24.45
C LEU A 509 0.56 -8.47 24.47
N PRO A 510 -0.64 -7.93 24.74
CA PRO A 510 -1.86 -8.70 24.61
C PRO A 510 -2.16 -9.01 23.14
N TYR A 511 -2.61 -10.24 22.86
CA TYR A 511 -2.84 -10.72 21.49
C TYR A 511 -3.80 -9.82 20.68
N TRP A 512 -4.78 -9.20 21.36
CA TRP A 512 -5.81 -8.35 20.76
C TRP A 512 -5.36 -6.90 20.55
N LEU A 513 -4.14 -6.51 20.94
CA LEU A 513 -3.73 -5.10 20.93
C LEU A 513 -3.77 -4.49 19.52
N HIS A 514 -3.26 -5.20 18.51
CA HIS A 514 -3.24 -4.70 17.14
C HIS A 514 -4.66 -4.52 16.59
N VAL A 515 -5.60 -5.37 17.02
CA VAL A 515 -7.03 -5.25 16.69
C VAL A 515 -7.61 -3.99 17.33
N LEU A 516 -7.39 -3.79 18.63
CA LEU A 516 -7.85 -2.60 19.33
C LEU A 516 -7.33 -1.33 18.65
N VAL A 517 -6.02 -1.25 18.38
CA VAL A 517 -5.42 -0.07 17.74
C VAL A 517 -6.01 0.16 16.34
N ALA A 518 -6.19 -0.89 15.54
CA ALA A 518 -6.83 -0.76 14.23
C ALA A 518 -8.27 -0.21 14.32
N TRP A 519 -9.07 -0.68 15.27
CA TRP A 519 -10.42 -0.15 15.50
C TRP A 519 -10.40 1.28 16.03
N LEU A 520 -9.48 1.63 16.93
CA LEU A 520 -9.30 3.00 17.41
C LEU A 520 -8.95 3.97 16.28
N ILE A 521 -8.10 3.57 15.33
CA ILE A 521 -7.80 4.36 14.14
C ILE A 521 -9.06 4.55 13.28
N SER A 522 -9.82 3.47 13.03
CA SER A 522 -11.09 3.52 12.30
C SER A 522 -12.11 4.46 12.96
N PHE A 523 -12.38 4.26 14.25
CA PHE A 523 -13.31 5.10 15.00
C PHE A 523 -12.81 6.53 15.15
N GLY A 524 -11.50 6.75 15.24
CA GLY A 524 -10.88 8.06 15.16
C GLY A 524 -11.22 8.78 13.85
N GLY A 525 -11.22 8.06 12.71
CA GLY A 525 -11.66 8.61 11.42
C GLY A 525 -13.14 8.96 11.38
N VAL A 526 -14.00 8.14 11.99
CA VAL A 526 -15.43 8.43 12.14
C VAL A 526 -15.65 9.66 13.02
N ALA A 527 -14.95 9.75 14.15
CA ALA A 527 -15.02 10.87 15.07
C ALA A 527 -14.52 12.16 14.42
N TYR A 528 -13.39 12.09 13.70
CA TYR A 528 -12.85 13.21 12.93
C TYR A 528 -13.86 13.70 11.89
N TRP A 529 -14.43 12.79 11.09
CA TRP A 529 -15.47 13.12 10.12
C TRP A 529 -16.68 13.77 10.78
N TYR A 530 -17.17 13.23 11.90
CA TYR A 530 -18.33 13.78 12.60
C TYR A 530 -18.05 15.20 13.11
N VAL A 531 -16.90 15.40 13.77
CA VAL A 531 -16.53 16.71 14.31
C VAL A 531 -16.36 17.73 13.18
N TRP A 532 -15.60 17.38 12.14
CA TRP A 532 -15.23 18.28 11.06
C TRP A 532 -16.37 18.53 10.06
N CYS A 533 -17.05 17.48 9.59
CA CYS A 533 -18.08 17.57 8.55
C CYS A 533 -19.49 17.83 9.08
N VAL A 534 -19.77 17.56 10.36
CA VAL A 534 -21.15 17.62 10.89
C VAL A 534 -21.27 18.60 12.05
N TRP A 535 -20.49 18.41 13.12
CA TRP A 535 -20.66 19.18 14.35
C TRP A 535 -20.18 20.64 14.22
N LEU A 536 -18.98 20.87 13.69
CA LEU A 536 -18.45 22.23 13.48
C LEU A 536 -19.31 23.06 12.50
N PRO A 537 -19.72 22.55 11.32
CA PRO A 537 -20.62 23.27 10.40
C PRO A 537 -21.98 23.61 11.03
N ARG A 538 -22.61 22.66 11.74
CA ARG A 538 -23.89 22.88 12.43
C ARG A 538 -23.80 23.92 13.54
N ARG A 539 -22.72 23.89 14.32
CA ARG A 539 -22.50 24.86 15.41
C ARG A 539 -22.11 26.24 14.88
N GLY A 540 -21.38 26.30 13.77
CA GLY A 540 -20.89 27.53 13.15
C GLY A 540 -21.81 28.16 12.12
N GLY A 541 -22.95 27.54 11.77
CA GLY A 541 -23.89 28.06 10.78
C GLY A 541 -23.32 28.15 9.36
N TYR A 542 -22.41 27.25 8.99
CA TYR A 542 -21.77 27.24 7.67
C TYR A 542 -21.86 25.87 7.02
N VAL A 543 -21.71 25.82 5.70
CA VAL A 543 -21.49 24.59 4.92
C VAL A 543 -20.05 24.51 4.45
N LEU A 544 -19.55 23.28 4.31
CA LEU A 544 -18.25 23.04 3.71
C LEU A 544 -18.43 22.86 2.19
N VAL A 545 -17.85 23.78 1.41
CA VAL A 545 -17.85 23.71 -0.06
C VAL A 545 -16.46 23.30 -0.52
N ARG A 546 -16.37 22.30 -1.40
CA ARG A 546 -15.09 21.86 -1.99
C ARG A 546 -14.96 22.44 -3.38
N ASP A 547 -13.97 23.32 -3.55
CA ASP A 547 -13.64 23.96 -4.83
C ASP A 547 -12.25 23.53 -5.30
N TRP A 548 -12.07 23.39 -6.60
CA TRP A 548 -10.76 23.16 -7.21
C TRP A 548 -9.97 24.47 -7.28
N VAL A 549 -8.73 24.44 -6.81
CA VAL A 549 -7.78 25.54 -6.91
C VAL A 549 -6.50 25.02 -7.55
N ARG A 550 -5.91 25.83 -8.43
CA ARG A 550 -4.60 25.57 -9.04
C ARG A 550 -3.53 26.33 -8.27
N ASP A 551 -2.55 25.63 -7.72
CA ASP A 551 -1.43 26.22 -6.98
C ASP A 551 -0.35 26.76 -7.95
N ASP A 552 0.58 27.59 -7.43
CA ASP A 552 1.66 28.24 -8.20
C ASP A 552 2.52 27.26 -9.02
N ASP A 553 2.63 26.01 -8.56
CA ASP A 553 3.42 24.96 -9.21
C ASP A 553 2.65 24.24 -10.35
N GLY A 554 1.43 24.70 -10.64
CA GLY A 554 0.54 24.17 -11.65
C GLY A 554 -0.25 22.93 -11.22
N SER A 555 -0.09 22.45 -9.98
CA SER A 555 -0.86 21.33 -9.43
C SER A 555 -2.28 21.77 -9.02
N THR A 556 -3.22 20.85 -9.07
CA THR A 556 -4.61 21.09 -8.64
C THR A 556 -4.87 20.46 -7.29
N ARG A 557 -5.62 21.15 -6.43
CA ARG A 557 -6.11 20.62 -5.16
C ARG A 557 -7.52 21.10 -4.87
N ARG A 558 -8.26 20.29 -4.11
CA ARG A 558 -9.54 20.66 -3.51
C ARG A 558 -9.28 21.48 -2.25
N VAL A 559 -9.78 22.70 -2.25
CA VAL A 559 -9.80 23.56 -1.07
C VAL A 559 -11.20 23.50 -0.47
N VAL A 560 -11.27 23.18 0.81
CA VAL A 560 -12.55 23.22 1.54
C VAL A 560 -12.77 24.62 2.07
N ARG A 561 -13.73 25.34 1.50
CA ARG A 561 -14.16 26.66 1.94
C ARG A 561 -15.34 26.54 2.89
N LYS A 562 -15.37 27.38 3.92
CA LYS A 562 -16.52 27.54 4.82
C LYS A 562 -17.40 28.64 4.25
N VAL A 563 -18.62 28.30 3.84
CA VAL A 563 -19.60 29.27 3.34
C VAL A 563 -20.69 29.42 4.39
N VAL A 564 -20.78 30.59 5.01
CA VAL A 564 -21.82 30.90 6.00
C VAL A 564 -23.16 30.90 5.29
N VAL A 565 -24.11 30.12 5.79
CA VAL A 565 -25.48 30.12 5.26
C VAL A 565 -26.25 31.19 6.03
N SER A 566 -26.62 32.28 5.36
CA SER A 566 -27.52 33.27 5.94
C SER A 566 -28.87 32.61 6.19
N SER A 567 -29.22 32.34 7.44
CA SER A 567 -30.59 31.99 7.80
C SER A 567 -31.49 33.21 7.55
N PRO A 568 -32.67 33.04 6.91
CA PRO A 568 -33.69 34.09 6.87
C PRO A 568 -34.24 34.51 8.23
N ASP A 569 -33.92 33.80 9.32
CA ASP A 569 -34.53 33.98 10.64
C ASP A 569 -33.56 34.44 11.74
N ALA A 570 -32.45 35.08 11.38
CA ALA A 570 -31.56 35.73 12.36
C ALA A 570 -31.98 37.18 12.70
N ALA A 571 -33.23 37.54 12.43
CA ALA A 571 -33.87 38.76 12.89
C ALA A 571 -35.28 38.42 13.41
N LEU A 572 -35.35 37.98 14.67
CA LEU A 572 -36.34 38.37 15.69
C LEU A 572 -36.09 37.64 17.01
#